data_AF-A0A430Q649-F1
#
_entry.id   AF-A0A430Q649-F1
#
_cell.length_a   1.000
_cell.length_b   1.000
_cell.length_c   1.000
_cell.angle_alpha   90.00
_cell.angle_beta   90.00
_cell.angle_gamma   90.00
#
_symmetry.space_group_name_H-M   'P 1'
#
loop_
_entity.id
_entity.type
_entity.pdbx_description
1 polymer ?
#
loop_
_entity_poly.entity_id
_entity_poly.type
_entity_poly.pdbx_seq_one_letter_code
_entity_poly.pdbx_strand_id
1 'polypeptide(L)'
;MPKSLRTTVFKDPELSKYFSHENPTSVFTEFRQLSCGSFGALYYARNRITSEVVAIKELKVDIKRKKSEEEWSDVVKEIKFLSQVAHKNCVLPKGCFMKEQTPWLIMEYFIGSLADV
;
A
#
# COMPACT_ATOMS: atom_id res chain seq x y z
N MET A 1 -5.80 -25.21 -4.40
CA MET A 1 -5.40 -23.95 -5.06
C MET A 1 -5.10 -22.92 -3.97
N PRO A 2 -3.97 -22.20 -4.00
CA PRO A 2 -3.77 -21.12 -3.03
C PRO A 2 -4.88 -20.09 -3.23
N LYS A 3 -5.59 -19.74 -2.16
CA LYS A 3 -6.68 -18.77 -2.20
C LYS A 3 -6.10 -17.42 -2.60
N SER A 4 -6.75 -16.70 -3.53
CA SER A 4 -6.36 -15.34 -3.88
C SER A 4 -6.41 -14.46 -2.63
N LEU A 5 -5.30 -13.80 -2.31
CA LEU A 5 -5.17 -12.84 -1.21
C LEU A 5 -6.21 -11.73 -1.33
N ARG A 6 -6.43 -11.20 -2.54
CA ARG A 6 -7.49 -10.22 -2.83
C ARG A 6 -8.87 -10.70 -2.41
N THR A 7 -9.22 -11.93 -2.79
CA THR A 7 -10.51 -12.51 -2.42
C THR A 7 -10.62 -12.69 -0.91
N THR A 8 -9.54 -13.10 -0.23
CA THR A 8 -9.51 -13.21 1.23
C THR A 8 -9.74 -11.85 1.90
N VAL A 9 -9.05 -10.80 1.46
CA VAL A 9 -9.18 -9.45 2.00
C VAL A 9 -10.59 -8.90 1.85
N PHE A 10 -11.17 -8.98 0.66
CA PHE A 10 -12.49 -8.39 0.41
C PHE A 10 -13.66 -9.24 0.94
N LYS A 11 -13.43 -10.50 1.34
CA LYS A 11 -14.43 -11.32 2.04
C LYS A 11 -14.39 -11.16 3.56
N ASP A 12 -13.26 -10.72 4.12
CA ASP A 12 -13.10 -10.48 5.55
C ASP A 12 -13.57 -9.05 5.89
N PRO A 13 -14.69 -8.87 6.61
CA PRO A 13 -15.20 -7.55 6.97
C PRO A 13 -14.22 -6.74 7.83
N GLU A 14 -13.36 -7.41 8.61
CA GLU A 14 -12.38 -6.75 9.46
C GLU A 14 -11.18 -6.23 8.68
N LEU A 15 -10.95 -6.72 7.46
CA LEU A 15 -9.86 -6.25 6.60
C LEU A 15 -10.36 -5.36 5.47
N SER A 16 -11.53 -5.67 4.89
CA SER A 16 -12.07 -4.94 3.75
C SER A 16 -12.24 -3.45 4.02
N LYS A 17 -12.58 -3.06 5.26
CA LYS A 17 -12.70 -1.66 5.68
C LYS A 17 -11.44 -0.82 5.51
N TYR A 18 -10.27 -1.44 5.43
CA TYR A 18 -8.99 -0.74 5.22
C TYR A 18 -8.60 -0.61 3.75
N PHE A 19 -9.30 -1.28 2.82
CA PHE A 19 -8.95 -1.30 1.41
C PHE A 19 -10.06 -0.69 0.55
N SER A 20 -9.67 0.18 -0.40
CA SER A 20 -10.59 0.63 -1.45
C SER A 20 -10.94 -0.51 -2.40
N HIS A 21 -12.19 -0.53 -2.84
CA HIS A 21 -12.71 -1.46 -3.84
C HIS A 21 -12.36 -1.04 -5.28
N GLU A 22 -11.88 0.19 -5.47
CA GLU A 22 -11.51 0.71 -6.78
C GLU A 22 -10.22 0.06 -7.31
N ASN A 23 -10.04 0.07 -8.62
CA ASN A 23 -8.79 -0.36 -9.21
C ASN A 23 -7.74 0.76 -9.08
N PRO A 24 -6.60 0.55 -8.39
CA PRO A 24 -5.62 1.61 -8.22
C PRO A 24 -5.06 2.15 -9.54
N THR A 25 -4.96 1.33 -10.60
CA THR A 25 -4.45 1.80 -11.90
C THR A 25 -5.44 2.68 -12.66
N SER A 26 -6.73 2.68 -12.28
CA SER A 26 -7.71 3.64 -12.80
C SER A 26 -7.79 4.91 -11.96
N VAL A 27 -7.35 4.89 -10.69
CA VAL A 27 -7.34 6.06 -9.79
C VAL A 27 -6.06 6.87 -9.92
N PHE A 28 -4.92 6.20 -10.12
CA PHE A 28 -3.60 6.82 -10.16
C PHE A 28 -2.98 6.79 -11.57
N THR A 29 -2.08 7.72 -11.84
CA THR A 29 -1.34 7.87 -13.10
C THR A 29 0.09 8.34 -12.86
N GLU A 30 0.88 8.50 -13.93
CA GLU A 30 2.26 9.03 -13.86
C GLU A 30 3.17 8.21 -12.93
N PHE A 31 3.02 6.89 -12.92
CA PHE A 31 3.82 6.02 -12.07
C PHE A 31 5.30 6.14 -12.38
N ARG A 32 6.10 6.57 -11.40
CA ARG A 32 7.56 6.60 -11.47
C ARG A 32 8.14 5.91 -10.25
N GLN A 33 8.94 4.87 -10.45
CA GLN A 33 9.61 4.20 -9.34
C GLN A 33 10.64 5.14 -8.71
N LEU A 34 10.56 5.32 -7.40
CA LEU A 34 11.47 6.14 -6.60
C LEU A 34 12.54 5.28 -5.95
N SER A 35 12.16 4.12 -5.42
CA SER A 35 13.10 3.18 -4.79
C SER A 35 12.58 1.74 -4.80
N CYS A 36 13.48 0.79 -4.58
CA CYS A 36 13.16 -0.62 -4.39
C CYS A 36 13.95 -1.16 -3.20
N GLY A 37 13.25 -1.61 -2.17
CA GLY A 37 13.85 -2.18 -0.97
C GLY A 37 13.37 -3.60 -0.69
N SER A 38 13.80 -4.13 0.46
CA SER A 38 13.37 -5.42 1.00
C SER A 38 11.85 -5.49 1.19
N PHE A 39 11.23 -4.40 1.63
CA PHE A 39 9.79 -4.32 1.92
C PHE A 39 8.90 -4.03 0.70
N GLY A 40 9.51 -3.75 -0.46
CA GLY A 40 8.80 -3.47 -1.69
C GLY A 40 9.34 -2.27 -2.44
N ALA A 41 8.61 -1.88 -3.49
CA ALA A 41 8.95 -0.74 -4.31
C ALA A 41 8.09 0.48 -3.91
N LEU A 42 8.71 1.65 -3.96
CA LEU A 42 8.08 2.93 -3.70
C LEU A 42 7.94 3.67 -5.02
N TYR A 43 6.74 4.16 -5.32
CA TYR A 43 6.42 4.87 -6.54
C TYR A 43 5.88 6.26 -6.23
N TYR A 44 6.26 7.23 -7.06
CA TYR A 44 5.51 8.46 -7.24
C TYR A 44 4.31 8.17 -8.13
N ALA A 45 3.17 8.79 -7.84
CA ALA A 45 2.01 8.78 -8.72
C ALA A 45 1.17 10.04 -8.52
N ARG A 46 0.28 10.32 -9.46
CA ARG A 46 -0.73 11.39 -9.37
C ARG A 46 -2.13 10.79 -9.30
N ASN A 47 -2.95 11.25 -8.35
CA ASN A 47 -4.37 10.94 -8.32
C ASN A 47 -5.07 11.69 -9.48
N ARG A 48 -5.82 10.96 -10.32
CA ARG A 48 -6.45 11.52 -11.52
C ARG A 48 -7.59 12.49 -11.21
N ILE A 49 -8.27 12.32 -10.07
CA ILE A 49 -9.44 13.11 -9.70
C ILE A 49 -8.99 14.38 -8.98
N THR A 50 -8.15 14.24 -7.95
CA THR A 50 -7.72 15.36 -7.11
C THR A 50 -6.49 16.09 -7.66
N SER A 51 -5.85 15.55 -8.70
CA SER A 51 -4.53 15.98 -9.19
C SER A 51 -3.40 15.91 -8.16
N GLU A 52 -3.68 15.35 -6.98
CA GLU A 52 -2.76 15.28 -5.86
C GLU A 52 -1.63 14.29 -6.13
N VAL A 53 -0.41 14.68 -5.77
CA VAL A 53 0.77 13.83 -5.85
C VAL A 53 0.84 12.95 -4.60
N VAL A 54 1.09 11.66 -4.80
CA VAL A 54 1.15 10.66 -3.73
C VAL A 54 2.36 9.75 -3.90
N ALA A 55 2.79 9.17 -2.78
CA ALA A 55 3.70 8.04 -2.77
C ALA A 55 2.91 6.74 -2.59
N ILE A 56 3.26 5.72 -3.37
CA ILE A 56 2.63 4.39 -3.35
C ILE A 56 3.70 3.38 -2.98
N LYS A 57 3.54 2.74 -1.83
CA LYS A 57 4.40 1.63 -1.40
C LYS A 57 3.71 0.32 -1.72
N GLU A 58 4.31 -0.46 -2.62
CA GLU A 58 3.92 -1.85 -2.82
C GLU A 58 4.40 -2.67 -1.63
N LEU A 59 3.50 -3.38 -0.95
CA LEU A 59 3.85 -4.23 0.18
C LEU A 59 4.11 -5.65 -0.34
N LYS A 60 5.33 -6.14 -0.16
CA LYS A 60 5.72 -7.48 -0.61
C LYS A 60 5.11 -8.55 0.30
N VAL A 61 4.38 -9.48 -0.31
CA VAL A 61 3.87 -10.71 0.31
C VAL A 61 4.14 -11.84 -0.67
N ASP A 62 5.02 -12.79 -0.32
CA ASP A 62 5.26 -13.94 -1.20
C ASP A 62 4.25 -15.04 -0.95
N ILE A 63 3.07 -14.89 -1.57
CA ILE A 63 1.96 -15.86 -1.53
C ILE A 63 2.32 -17.28 -1.99
N LYS A 64 3.50 -17.53 -2.57
CA LYS A 64 3.93 -18.88 -2.99
C LYS A 64 4.79 -19.58 -1.94
N ARG A 65 5.27 -18.87 -0.92
CA ARG A 65 6.12 -19.43 0.14
C ARG A 65 5.30 -19.85 1.35
N LYS A 66 5.80 -20.86 2.08
CA LYS A 66 5.24 -21.31 3.37
C LYS A 66 5.18 -20.20 4.42
N LYS A 67 6.05 -19.18 4.31
CA LYS A 67 6.11 -18.02 5.24
C LYS A 67 5.10 -16.91 4.92
N SER A 68 4.27 -17.07 3.89
CA SER A 68 3.32 -16.05 3.43
C SER A 68 2.32 -15.58 4.49
N GLU A 69 1.92 -16.46 5.43
CA GLU A 69 0.95 -16.11 6.49
C GLU A 69 1.54 -15.13 7.53
N GLU A 70 2.81 -15.31 7.90
CA GLU A 70 3.51 -14.39 8.80
C GLU A 70 3.74 -13.03 8.13
N GLU A 71 4.26 -13.04 6.89
CA GLU A 71 4.46 -11.82 6.09
C GLU A 71 3.16 -11.05 5.91
N TRP A 72 2.06 -11.75 5.63
CA TRP A 72 0.73 -11.16 5.52
C TRP A 72 0.23 -10.58 6.85
N SER A 73 0.43 -11.30 7.95
CA SER A 73 0.05 -10.81 9.29
C SER A 73 0.77 -9.51 9.63
N ASP A 74 2.05 -9.39 9.29
CA ASP A 74 2.83 -8.18 9.54
C ASP A 74 2.36 -7.01 8.65
N VAL A 75 2.05 -7.27 7.38
CA VAL A 75 1.44 -6.26 6.49
C VAL A 75 0.09 -5.77 7.04
N VAL A 76 -0.77 -6.68 7.53
CA VAL A 76 -2.05 -6.31 8.13
C VAL A 76 -1.86 -5.46 9.38
N LYS A 77 -0.90 -5.81 10.24
CA LYS A 77 -0.57 -4.99 11.43
C LYS A 77 -0.09 -3.60 11.02
N GLU A 78 0.78 -3.48 10.03
CA GLU A 78 1.28 -2.20 9.53
C GLU A 78 0.14 -1.32 8.99
N ILE A 79 -0.76 -1.88 8.18
CA ILE A 79 -1.93 -1.15 7.66
C ILE A 79 -2.85 -0.69 8.78
N LYS A 80 -3.18 -1.57 9.74
CA LYS A 80 -4.03 -1.22 10.89
C LYS A 80 -3.41 -0.13 11.74
N PHE A 81 -2.12 -0.23 12.04
CA PHE A 81 -1.39 0.77 12.80
C PHE A 81 -1.41 2.13 12.09
N LEU A 82 -0.99 2.15 10.82
CA LEU A 82 -0.93 3.39 10.04
C LEU A 82 -2.30 4.04 9.89
N SER A 83 -3.38 3.28 9.73
CA SER A 83 -4.74 3.82 9.64
C SER A 83 -5.18 4.65 10.88
N GLN A 84 -4.50 4.48 12.02
CA GLN A 84 -4.76 5.22 13.25
C GLN A 84 -3.82 6.42 13.45
N VAL A 85 -2.81 6.58 12.58
CA VAL A 85 -1.82 7.66 12.67
C VAL A 85 -2.31 8.87 11.89
N ALA A 86 -2.63 9.94 12.62
CA ALA A 86 -2.95 11.25 12.05
C ALA A 86 -2.27 12.36 12.86
N HIS A 87 -1.06 12.73 12.46
CA HIS A 87 -0.29 13.78 13.12
C HIS A 87 0.56 14.55 12.11
N LYS A 88 0.70 15.87 12.30
CA LYS A 88 1.38 16.78 11.35
C LYS A 88 2.86 16.46 11.06
N ASN A 89 3.51 15.69 11.93
CA ASN A 89 4.93 15.30 11.80
C ASN A 89 5.09 13.83 11.40
N CYS A 90 4.00 13.13 11.11
CA CYS A 90 4.02 11.73 10.69
C CYS A 90 3.49 11.64 9.27
N VAL A 91 4.08 10.73 8.49
CA VAL A 91 3.61 10.45 7.13
C VAL A 91 2.13 10.08 7.16
N LEU A 92 1.30 10.88 6.50
CA LEU A 92 -0.15 10.67 6.47
C LEU A 92 -0.51 9.54 5.49
N PRO A 93 -1.08 8.42 5.98
CA PRO A 93 -1.64 7.41 5.11
C PRO A 93 -2.97 7.91 4.54
N LYS A 94 -3.15 7.71 3.23
CA LYS A 94 -4.31 8.18 2.47
C LYS A 94 -5.27 7.05 2.08
N GLY A 95 -4.85 5.81 2.26
CA GLY A 95 -5.66 4.62 2.03
C GLY A 95 -4.84 3.45 1.52
N CYS A 96 -5.46 2.28 1.45
CA CYS A 96 -4.87 1.09 0.86
C CYS A 96 -5.69 0.59 -0.33
N PHE A 97 -5.03 0.02 -1.31
CA PHE A 97 -5.64 -0.61 -2.48
C PHE A 97 -5.10 -2.02 -2.63
N MET A 98 -5.82 -2.89 -3.32
CA MET A 98 -5.32 -4.21 -3.69
C MET A 98 -5.17 -4.29 -5.21
N LYS A 99 -3.92 -4.17 -5.69
CA LYS A 99 -3.61 -4.41 -7.11
C LYS A 99 -3.32 -5.89 -7.29
N GLU A 100 -4.25 -6.60 -7.92
CA GLU A 100 -4.15 -8.06 -8.13
C GLU A 100 -3.94 -8.83 -6.83
N GLN A 101 -2.73 -9.26 -6.48
CA GLN A 101 -2.38 -9.91 -5.20
C GLN A 101 -1.42 -9.08 -4.34
N THR A 102 -1.21 -7.81 -4.71
CA THR A 102 -0.23 -6.93 -4.09
C THR A 102 -0.94 -5.76 -3.39
N PRO A 103 -0.85 -5.67 -2.06
CA PRO A 103 -1.34 -4.52 -1.30
C PRO A 103 -0.53 -3.28 -1.64
N TRP A 104 -1.22 -2.18 -1.88
CA TRP A 104 -0.66 -0.86 -2.14
C TRP A 104 -1.06 0.07 -1.00
N LEU A 105 -0.08 0.66 -0.33
CA LEU A 105 -0.30 1.71 0.65
C LEU A 105 -0.06 3.07 0.00
N ILE A 106 -1.08 3.92 0.01
CA ILE A 106 -1.03 5.29 -0.50
C ILE A 106 -0.72 6.22 0.66
N MET A 107 0.25 7.10 0.47
CA MET A 107 0.66 8.08 1.46
C MET A 107 1.01 9.41 0.80
N GLU A 108 1.14 10.45 1.62
CA GLU A 108 1.66 11.73 1.13
C GLU A 108 3.08 11.58 0.55
N TYR A 109 3.35 12.35 -0.51
CA TYR A 109 4.65 12.35 -1.18
C TYR A 109 5.59 13.38 -0.55
N PHE A 110 6.83 12.97 -0.31
CA PHE A 110 7.92 13.84 0.12
C PHE A 110 9.03 13.89 -0.94
N ILE A 111 9.71 15.02 -1.02
CA ILE A 111 10.76 15.26 -2.01
C ILE A 111 12.00 14.38 -1.73
N GLY A 112 12.29 14.07 -0.46
CA GLY A 112 13.44 13.27 -0.06
C GLY A 112 13.40 12.86 1.41
N SER A 113 14.40 12.12 1.84
CA SER A 113 14.62 11.64 3.20
C SER A 113 15.78 12.39 3.87
N LEU A 114 15.89 12.32 5.20
CA LEU A 114 17.07 12.86 5.91
C LEU A 114 18.38 12.17 5.51
N ALA A 115 18.33 10.94 4.99
CA ALA A 115 19.52 10.22 4.57
C ALA A 115 20.11 10.75 3.26
N ASP A 116 19.38 11.62 2.55
CA ASP A 116 19.82 12.23 1.29
C ASP A 116 20.65 13.52 1.51
N VAL A 117 20.89 13.92 2.76
CA VAL A 117 21.63 15.14 3.17
C VAL A 117 22.98 14.80 3.80
#